data_AF-A0A955P7T1-F1
#
_entry.id   AF-A0A955P7T1-F1
#
_cell.length_a   1.000
_cell.length_b   1.000
_cell.length_c   1.000
_cell.angle_alpha   90.00
_cell.angle_beta   90.00
_cell.angle_gamma   90.00
#
_symmetry.space_group_name_H-M   'P 1'
#
loop_
_entity.id
_entity.type
_entity.pdbx_description
1 polymer ?
#
loop_
_entity_poly.entity_id
_entity_poly.type
_entity_poly.pdbx_seq_one_letter_code
_entity_poly.pdbx_strand_id
1 'polypeptide(L)' 'FLYDYYPGGVGIARKVFEMKKTVWTSVYNLVRGCECERGCPACVGPPVDVGATGKQSALAILLQLKD' A
#
# COMPACT_ATOMS: atom_id res chain seq x y z
N PHE A 1 6.20 9.31 -0.69
CA PHE A 1 7.25 9.20 -1.73
C PHE A 1 7.96 7.87 -1.57
N LEU A 2 8.45 7.28 -2.66
CA LEU A 2 9.31 6.08 -2.65
C LEU A 2 10.64 6.45 -3.29
N TYR A 3 11.75 6.11 -2.66
CA TYR A 3 13.09 6.42 -3.13
C TYR A 3 14.06 5.31 -2.79
N ASP A 4 15.15 5.24 -3.54
CA ASP A 4 16.23 4.30 -3.27
C ASP A 4 17.14 4.91 -2.20
N TYR A 5 17.34 4.20 -1.08
CA TYR A 5 18.26 4.65 -0.04
C TYR A 5 19.74 4.57 -0.47
N TYR A 6 20.05 3.76 -1.48
CA TYR A 6 21.40 3.58 -1.97
C TYR A 6 21.94 4.85 -2.66
N PRO A 7 23.17 5.31 -2.35
CA PRO A 7 23.75 6.49 -2.99
C PRO A 7 23.75 6.40 -4.52
N GLY A 8 23.25 7.45 -5.18
CA GLY A 8 23.10 7.49 -6.64
C GLY A 8 21.86 6.76 -7.21
N GLY A 9 21.17 5.96 -6.39
CA GLY A 9 19.98 5.22 -6.76
C GLY A 9 20.28 4.00 -7.66
N VAL A 10 19.60 2.89 -7.40
CA VAL A 10 19.77 1.63 -8.16
C VAL A 10 18.60 1.36 -9.12
N GLY A 11 17.59 2.22 -9.14
CA GLY A 11 16.46 2.18 -10.05
C GLY A 11 15.21 1.47 -9.52
N ILE A 12 15.12 1.15 -8.22
CA ILE A 12 13.96 0.44 -7.66
C ILE A 12 12.72 1.33 -7.71
N ALA A 13 12.82 2.56 -7.19
CA ALA A 13 11.72 3.52 -7.20
C ALA A 13 11.25 3.83 -8.63
N ARG A 14 12.19 3.95 -9.60
CA ARG A 14 11.87 4.10 -11.03
C ARG A 14 11.06 2.92 -11.54
N LYS A 15 11.53 1.69 -11.26
CA LYS A 15 10.84 0.48 -11.72
C LYS A 15 9.45 0.32 -11.12
N VAL A 16 9.31 0.63 -9.83
CA VAL A 16 8.01 0.63 -9.14
C VAL A 16 7.05 1.64 -9.77
N PHE A 17 7.54 2.83 -10.14
CA PHE A 17 6.73 3.83 -10.82
C PHE A 17 6.25 3.37 -12.21
N GLU A 18 7.12 2.74 -13.00
CA GLU A 18 6.75 2.12 -14.28
C GLU A 18 5.70 1.00 -14.08
N MET A 19 5.82 0.23 -13.00
CA MET A 19 4.93 -0.88 -12.66
C MET A 19 3.74 -0.46 -11.77
N LYS A 20 3.43 0.84 -11.66
CA LYS A 20 2.45 1.36 -10.69
C LYS A 20 1.12 0.61 -10.65
N LYS A 21 0.57 0.23 -11.81
CA LYS A 21 -0.71 -0.47 -11.91
C LYS A 21 -0.67 -1.84 -11.26
N THR A 22 0.38 -2.61 -11.55
CA THR A 22 0.63 -3.92 -10.94
C THR A 22 0.82 -3.79 -9.43
N VAL A 23 1.56 -2.76 -8.99
CA VAL A 23 1.80 -2.50 -7.57
C VAL A 23 0.49 -2.17 -6.85
N TRP A 24 -0.32 -1.22 -7.37
CA TRP A 24 -1.60 -0.86 -6.74
C TRP A 24 -2.59 -2.01 -6.72
N THR A 25 -2.67 -2.80 -7.79
CA THR A 25 -3.51 -4.01 -7.82
C THR A 25 -3.07 -5.01 -6.75
N SER A 26 -1.75 -5.21 -6.59
CA SER A 26 -1.21 -6.13 -5.58
C SER A 26 -1.47 -5.64 -4.15
N VAL A 27 -1.31 -4.34 -3.89
CA VAL A 27 -1.60 -3.72 -2.59
C VAL A 27 -3.08 -3.82 -2.26
N TYR A 28 -3.97 -3.55 -3.23
CA TYR A 28 -5.41 -3.72 -3.05
C TYR A 28 -5.77 -5.16 -2.63
N ASN A 29 -5.21 -6.15 -3.33
CA ASN A 29 -5.46 -7.56 -3.03
C ASN A 29 -4.92 -7.96 -1.66
N LEU A 30 -3.73 -7.46 -1.27
CA LEU A 30 -3.15 -7.69 0.06
C LEU A 30 -4.06 -7.14 1.17
N VAL A 31 -4.48 -5.87 1.05
CA VAL A 31 -5.31 -5.22 2.08
C VAL A 31 -6.70 -5.85 2.14
N ARG A 32 -7.31 -6.15 0.98
CA ARG A 32 -8.63 -6.79 0.91
C ARG A 32 -8.61 -8.21 1.50
N GLY A 33 -7.57 -8.98 1.21
CA GLY A 33 -7.44 -10.37 1.65
C GLY A 33 -7.02 -10.56 3.11
N CYS A 34 -6.56 -9.51 3.78
CA CYS A 34 -6.20 -9.58 5.20
C CYS A 34 -7.46 -9.78 6.07
N GLU A 35 -7.42 -10.66 7.06
CA GLU A 35 -8.57 -10.99 7.92
C GLU A 35 -8.87 -9.94 9.02
N CYS A 36 -8.04 -8.91 9.18
CA CYS A 36 -8.26 -7.90 10.21
C CYS A 36 -9.46 -7.00 9.90
N GLU A 37 -10.13 -6.50 10.94
CA GLU A 37 -11.30 -5.63 10.78
C GLU A 37 -10.93 -4.16 10.51
N ARG A 38 -9.97 -3.62 11.27
CA ARG A 38 -9.64 -2.18 11.28
C ARG A 38 -8.24 -1.85 10.74
N GLY A 39 -7.33 -2.82 10.82
CA GLY A 39 -5.94 -2.72 10.43
C GLY A 39 -5.06 -3.65 11.28
N CYS A 40 -3.91 -4.07 10.76
CA CYS A 40 -2.88 -4.75 11.52
C CYS A 40 -1.48 -4.43 10.93
N PRO A 41 -0.38 -4.75 11.65
CA PRO A 41 0.98 -4.51 11.17
C PRO A 41 1.32 -5.17 9.82
N ALA A 42 0.55 -6.17 9.39
CA ALA A 42 0.78 -6.87 8.13
C ALA A 42 0.09 -6.22 6.91
N CYS A 43 -0.82 -5.26 7.11
CA CYS A 43 -1.55 -4.61 6.01
C CYS A 43 -1.40 -3.08 6.03
N VAL A 44 -2.27 -2.37 6.73
CA VAL A 44 -2.34 -0.90 6.75
C VAL A 44 -1.68 -0.28 7.98
N GLY A 45 -1.33 -1.09 9.00
CA GLY A 45 -0.84 -0.65 10.30
C GLY A 45 -1.80 -1.03 11.45
N PRO A 46 -1.32 -1.03 12.71
CA PRO A 46 -2.13 -1.43 13.86
C PRO A 46 -3.26 -0.42 14.13
N PRO A 47 -4.42 -0.85 14.69
CA PRO A 47 -5.61 0.01 14.85
C PRO A 47 -5.40 1.29 15.67
N VAL A 48 -4.41 1.30 16.57
CA VAL A 48 -4.05 2.47 17.38
C VAL A 48 -3.48 3.61 16.51
N ASP A 49 -2.78 3.28 15.43
CA ASP A 49 -2.15 4.26 14.54
C ASP A 49 -3.06 4.67 13.39
N VAL A 50 -3.89 3.73 12.89
CA VAL A 50 -4.72 3.94 11.69
C VAL A 50 -6.18 4.29 12.00
N GLY A 51 -6.58 4.26 13.28
CA GLY A 51 -7.92 4.55 13.73
C GLY A 51 -8.96 3.46 13.41
N ALA A 52 -10.22 3.77 13.66
CA ALA A 52 -11.32 2.81 13.55
C ALA A 52 -11.63 2.36 12.11
N THR A 53 -11.28 3.17 11.12
CA THR A 53 -11.64 2.98 9.71
C THR A 53 -10.41 2.84 8.80
N GLY A 54 -9.23 2.55 9.36
CA GLY A 54 -7.95 2.56 8.63
C GLY A 54 -7.97 1.66 7.39
N LYS A 55 -8.37 0.40 7.56
CA LYS A 55 -8.49 -0.57 6.45
C LYS A 55 -9.51 -0.13 5.39
N GLN A 56 -10.67 0.35 5.81
CA GLN A 56 -11.76 0.77 4.92
C GLN A 56 -11.33 1.99 4.09
N SER A 57 -10.68 2.95 4.72
CA SER A 57 -10.19 4.17 4.06
C SER A 57 -9.09 3.84 3.06
N ALA A 58 -8.16 2.95 3.42
CA ALA A 58 -7.13 2.46 2.50
C ALA A 58 -7.74 1.77 1.27
N LEU A 59 -8.73 0.89 1.46
CA LEU A 59 -9.42 0.23 0.34
C LEU A 59 -10.13 1.22 -0.58
N ALA A 60 -10.80 2.24 -0.01
CA ALA A 60 -11.47 3.27 -0.79
C ALA A 60 -10.50 4.07 -1.67
N ILE A 61 -9.32 4.42 -1.14
CA ILE A 61 -8.27 5.10 -1.90
C ILE A 61 -7.69 4.17 -2.97
N LEU A 62 -7.37 2.92 -2.63
CA LEU A 62 -6.76 1.95 -3.55
C LEU A 62 -7.68 1.62 -4.74
N LEU A 63 -9.01 1.65 -4.55
CA LEU A 63 -9.97 1.50 -5.64
C LEU A 63 -9.82 2.59 -6.72
N GLN A 64 -9.43 3.81 -6.34
CA GLN A 64 -9.21 4.92 -7.26
C GLN A 64 -7.84 4.85 -7.97
N LEU A 65 -6.91 4.03 -7.46
CA LEU A 65 -5.52 3.97 -7.93
C LEU A 65 -5.18 2.71 -8.73
N LYS A 66 -5.92 1.62 -8.54
CA LYS A 66 -5.61 0.32 -9.15
C LYS A 66 -5.93 0.23 -10.65
N ASP A 67 -6.75 1.14 -11.18
CA ASP A 67 -7.22 1.16 -12.57
C ASP A 67 -6.30 2.01 -13.48
#